data_AF-A0A292YDB1-F1
#
_entry.id   AF-A0A292YDB1-F1
#
_cell.length_a   1.000
_cell.length_b   1.000
_cell.length_c   1.000
_cell.angle_alpha   90.00
_cell.angle_beta   90.00
_cell.angle_gamma   90.00
#
_symmetry.space_group_name_H-M   'P 1'
#
loop_
_entity.id
_entity.type
_entity.pdbx_description
1 polymer ?
#
loop_
_entity_poly.entity_id
_entity_poly.type
_entity_poly.pdbx_seq_one_letter_code
_entity_poly.pdbx_strand_id
1 'polypeptide(L)'
;MNKIVIFAGCKESKILIEKIASSYIKEAEYYIIYEKEEDIVKIEKDNFFYYKISFFAFDIYKSIFYKDINKIIIFIKNKIEAEFVINKIKNFSSIVFVKFWKNINIPFQNNIEIIDNIELITNKILDHLPDVPLFARDIGLGIGEILEVEIPPHSIFTYKTPSFIERWKNIKIAVIYRENKFIIPNRHTLILPNDKLLLIGEPERLKSFFIESKKNLGAFPAPYGQNIYLLLDMQLNQKMISNLLKSALFLHRKLKNKKLIIKIINPTLNFKLYKLFKFKNIDIYTDYFSNDYISTLKNDIEKYSIGLIVTNNEYFYKYKKTFFEIKTPIFKQGSESVKKCIEFVVLLQHKMLDRIAPALFDLSFQLNLGINFLEPTNETKDLNELKEYLKKFAKVYNFKNISFTKTQKNPVLKLLKRQNICLIEPFIKPPVPKITEIIHPKIENAYIMLDKFNQFLIPIK
;
A
#
# COMPACT_ATOMS: atom_id res chain seq x y z
N MET A 1 -48.97 5.23 14.66
CA MET A 1 -47.73 5.71 15.31
C MET A 1 -46.80 4.54 15.49
N ASN A 2 -45.50 4.73 15.28
CA ASN A 2 -44.54 3.66 15.54
C ASN A 2 -44.52 3.34 17.04
N LYS A 3 -44.61 2.07 17.42
CA LYS A 3 -44.52 1.64 18.81
C LYS A 3 -43.21 0.93 19.04
N ILE A 4 -42.46 1.40 20.03
CA ILE A 4 -41.11 0.93 20.32
C ILE A 4 -41.07 0.45 21.76
N VAL A 5 -40.63 -0.79 21.97
CA VAL A 5 -40.37 -1.33 23.32
C VAL A 5 -38.88 -1.23 23.61
N ILE A 6 -38.52 -0.74 24.79
CA ILE A 6 -37.14 -0.64 25.25
C ILE A 6 -37.00 -1.40 26.57
N PHE A 7 -36.18 -2.44 26.58
CA PHE A 7 -35.73 -3.07 27.83
C PHE A 7 -34.51 -2.32 28.34
N ALA A 8 -34.70 -1.49 29.37
CA ALA A 8 -33.70 -0.65 29.99
C ALA A 8 -33.10 -1.35 31.22
N GLY A 9 -32.04 -2.14 31.01
CA GLY A 9 -31.38 -2.97 32.03
C GLY A 9 -29.95 -2.53 32.33
N CYS A 10 -29.67 -1.22 32.23
CA CYS A 10 -28.39 -0.63 32.57
C CYS A 10 -28.47 0.90 32.73
N LYS A 11 -27.52 1.50 33.46
CA LYS A 11 -27.45 2.94 33.74
C LYS A 11 -27.36 3.79 32.49
N GLU A 12 -26.71 3.28 31.46
CA GLU A 12 -26.57 3.90 30.14
C GLU A 12 -27.93 4.10 29.44
N SER A 13 -28.97 3.37 29.85
CA SER A 13 -30.34 3.53 29.32
C SER A 13 -30.93 4.91 29.63
N LYS A 14 -30.52 5.58 30.71
CA LYS A 14 -30.89 6.98 31.01
C LYS A 14 -30.55 7.91 29.84
N ILE A 15 -29.30 7.80 29.38
CA ILE A 15 -28.75 8.63 28.31
C ILE A 15 -29.50 8.35 26.99
N LEU A 16 -29.83 7.08 26.74
CA LEU A 16 -30.63 6.69 25.58
C LEU A 16 -32.01 7.35 25.63
N ILE A 17 -32.73 7.23 26.75
CA ILE A 17 -34.08 7.78 26.93
C ILE A 17 -34.08 9.31 26.78
N GLU A 18 -33.11 10.00 27.38
CA GLU A 18 -32.93 11.45 27.23
C GLU A 18 -32.70 11.85 25.77
N LYS A 19 -31.81 11.16 25.05
CA LYS A 19 -31.53 11.43 23.64
C LYS A 19 -32.73 11.17 22.74
N ILE A 20 -33.51 10.13 23.01
CA ILE A 20 -34.75 9.87 22.28
C ILE A 20 -35.73 11.01 22.54
N ALA A 21 -35.92 11.41 23.80
CA ALA A 21 -36.83 12.47 24.18
C ALA A 21 -36.44 13.84 23.58
N SER A 22 -35.15 14.11 23.40
CA SER A 22 -34.66 15.38 22.81
C SER A 22 -34.68 15.38 21.28
N SER A 23 -34.52 14.22 20.62
CA SER A 23 -34.30 14.13 19.17
C SER A 23 -35.55 13.76 18.37
N TYR A 24 -36.50 13.02 18.97
CA TYR A 24 -37.68 12.49 18.26
C TYR A 24 -38.95 12.84 19.05
N ILE A 25 -39.48 14.04 18.81
CA ILE A 25 -40.41 14.64 19.76
C ILE A 25 -41.87 14.15 19.61
N LYS A 26 -42.32 13.58 18.48
CA LYS A 26 -43.76 13.19 18.30
C LYS A 26 -44.10 11.98 17.41
N GLU A 27 -43.15 11.20 16.90
CA GLU A 27 -43.45 10.21 15.83
C GLU A 27 -43.71 8.78 16.33
N ALA A 28 -43.44 8.50 17.61
CA ALA A 28 -43.53 7.17 18.18
C ALA A 28 -44.00 7.15 19.65
N GLU A 29 -44.59 6.02 20.05
CA GLU A 29 -44.83 5.66 21.46
C GLU A 29 -43.69 4.76 21.96
N TYR A 30 -43.17 5.07 23.14
CA TYR A 30 -42.06 4.37 23.76
C TYR A 30 -42.53 3.65 25.02
N TYR A 31 -42.44 2.32 25.02
CA TYR A 31 -42.78 1.45 26.14
C TYR A 31 -41.48 0.98 26.81
N ILE A 32 -41.13 1.59 27.94
CA ILE A 32 -39.86 1.36 28.64
C ILE A 32 -40.09 0.37 29.79
N ILE A 33 -39.50 -0.82 29.68
CA ILE A 33 -39.52 -1.86 30.71
C ILE A 33 -38.18 -1.82 31.45
N TYR A 34 -38.21 -1.75 32.77
CA TYR A 34 -37.01 -1.64 33.62
C TYR A 34 -37.21 -2.36 34.96
N GLU A 35 -36.12 -2.79 35.60
CA GLU A 35 -36.17 -3.37 36.95
C GLU A 35 -35.76 -2.37 38.04
N LYS A 36 -34.75 -1.55 37.76
CA LYS A 36 -34.12 -0.65 38.74
C LYS A 36 -34.34 0.81 38.37
N GLU A 37 -34.73 1.64 39.35
CA GLU A 37 -34.92 3.08 39.14
C GLU A 37 -33.61 3.78 38.71
N GLU A 38 -32.45 3.22 39.07
CA GLU A 38 -31.15 3.78 38.68
C GLU A 38 -30.84 3.62 37.17
N ASP A 39 -31.58 2.79 36.45
CA ASP A 39 -31.38 2.54 35.01
C ASP A 39 -32.20 3.48 34.12
N ILE A 40 -33.15 4.22 34.68
CA ILE A 40 -34.06 5.07 33.89
C ILE A 40 -34.10 6.53 34.37
N VAL A 41 -34.60 7.38 33.48
CA VAL A 41 -35.02 8.75 33.77
C VAL A 41 -36.44 8.90 33.23
N LYS A 42 -37.35 9.38 34.09
CA LYS A 42 -38.76 9.55 33.72
C LYS A 42 -38.92 10.89 33.01
N ILE A 43 -39.35 10.82 31.77
CA ILE A 43 -39.65 11.95 30.91
C ILE A 43 -41.16 12.18 30.98
N GLU A 44 -41.56 13.37 31.41
CA GLU A 44 -42.97 13.76 31.49
C GLU A 44 -43.51 14.11 30.09
N LYS A 45 -43.79 13.08 29.30
CA LYS A 45 -44.40 13.19 27.96
C LYS A 45 -45.41 12.05 27.75
N ASP A 46 -46.54 12.36 27.11
CA ASP A 46 -47.66 11.42 26.92
C ASP A 46 -47.32 10.18 26.08
N ASN A 47 -46.24 10.23 25.32
CA ASN A 47 -45.79 9.12 24.46
C ASN A 47 -44.71 8.23 25.11
N PHE A 48 -44.39 8.44 26.39
CA PHE A 48 -43.44 7.60 27.14
C PHE A 48 -44.18 6.85 28.26
N PHE A 49 -44.20 5.52 28.17
CA PHE A 49 -44.86 4.64 29.11
C PHE A 49 -43.82 3.81 29.86
N TYR A 50 -43.83 3.88 31.19
CA TYR A 50 -42.82 3.26 32.04
C TYR A 50 -43.39 2.09 32.83
N TYR A 51 -42.75 0.92 32.73
CA TYR A 51 -43.17 -0.31 33.37
C TYR A 51 -42.04 -0.90 34.21
N LYS A 52 -42.19 -0.83 35.54
CA LYS A 52 -41.25 -1.47 36.47
C LYS A 52 -41.60 -2.94 36.62
N ILE A 53 -40.99 -3.80 35.83
CA ILE A 53 -41.32 -5.23 35.74
C ILE A 53 -40.02 -6.03 35.63
N SER A 54 -39.96 -7.18 36.31
CA SER A 54 -38.82 -8.07 36.14
C SER A 54 -38.71 -8.58 34.70
N PHE A 55 -37.51 -8.59 34.14
CA PHE A 55 -37.24 -9.12 32.81
C PHE A 55 -37.51 -10.63 32.71
N PHE A 56 -37.52 -11.36 33.83
CA PHE A 56 -37.94 -12.76 33.85
C PHE A 56 -39.46 -12.96 33.81
N ALA A 57 -40.24 -11.92 34.11
CA ALA A 57 -41.70 -11.99 34.23
C ALA A 57 -42.40 -11.77 32.88
N PHE A 58 -42.06 -12.59 31.88
CA PHE A 58 -42.56 -12.48 30.51
C PHE A 58 -44.07 -12.34 30.42
N ASP A 59 -44.83 -13.14 31.17
CA ASP A 59 -46.30 -13.15 31.11
C ASP A 59 -46.93 -11.81 31.50
N ILE A 60 -46.25 -10.98 32.31
CA ILE A 60 -46.74 -9.66 32.72
C ILE A 60 -46.64 -8.66 31.57
N TYR A 61 -45.48 -8.60 30.91
CA TYR A 61 -45.23 -7.63 29.84
C TYR A 61 -45.53 -8.17 28.43
N LYS A 62 -45.91 -9.45 28.30
CA LYS A 62 -46.33 -10.07 27.03
C LYS A 62 -47.44 -9.30 26.33
N SER A 63 -48.35 -8.72 27.11
CA SER A 63 -49.50 -7.95 26.61
C SER A 63 -49.10 -6.72 25.79
N ILE A 64 -47.93 -6.14 26.07
CA ILE A 64 -47.39 -4.98 25.34
C ILE A 64 -47.13 -5.35 23.87
N PHE A 65 -46.71 -6.59 23.59
CA PHE A 65 -46.38 -7.02 22.24
C PHE A 65 -47.60 -7.25 21.34
N TYR A 66 -48.81 -7.36 21.91
CA TYR A 66 -50.05 -7.43 21.13
C TYR A 66 -50.47 -6.08 20.52
N LYS A 67 -49.74 -5.00 20.81
CA LYS A 67 -50.04 -3.65 20.35
C LYS A 67 -49.49 -3.30 18.95
N ASP A 68 -49.10 -4.28 18.13
CA ASP A 68 -48.37 -4.09 16.86
C ASP A 68 -47.06 -3.30 17.04
N ILE A 69 -46.15 -3.84 17.85
CA ILE A 69 -44.84 -3.24 18.09
C ILE A 69 -44.05 -3.21 16.78
N ASN A 70 -43.41 -2.09 16.45
CA ASN A 70 -42.60 -1.97 15.23
C ASN A 70 -41.15 -2.39 15.48
N LYS A 71 -40.59 -1.97 16.62
CA LYS A 71 -39.19 -2.21 16.99
C LYS A 71 -39.08 -2.53 18.47
N ILE A 72 -38.20 -3.46 18.81
CA ILE A 72 -37.85 -3.79 20.19
C ILE A 72 -36.36 -3.56 20.37
N ILE A 73 -35.97 -2.82 21.42
CA ILE A 73 -34.58 -2.55 21.76
C ILE A 73 -34.29 -3.28 23.07
N ILE A 74 -33.31 -4.20 23.03
CA ILE A 74 -32.83 -4.90 24.22
C ILE A 74 -31.50 -4.26 24.63
N PHE A 75 -31.54 -3.44 25.69
CA PHE A 75 -30.39 -2.74 26.23
C PHE A 75 -30.15 -3.14 27.69
N ILE A 76 -29.78 -4.42 27.86
CA ILE A 76 -29.61 -5.08 29.15
C ILE A 76 -28.16 -5.50 29.31
N LYS A 77 -27.52 -5.12 30.43
CA LYS A 77 -26.12 -5.45 30.74
C LYS A 77 -25.97 -6.61 31.71
N ASN A 78 -27.03 -7.30 32.09
CA ASN A 78 -26.97 -8.62 32.71
C ASN A 78 -27.17 -9.68 31.61
N LYS A 79 -26.19 -10.60 31.48
CA LYS A 79 -26.17 -11.57 30.39
C LYS A 79 -27.37 -12.52 30.45
N ILE A 80 -27.69 -13.00 31.66
CA ILE A 80 -28.72 -14.01 31.87
C ILE A 80 -30.10 -13.42 31.54
N GLU A 81 -30.36 -12.19 31.98
CA GLU A 81 -31.60 -11.46 31.67
C GLU A 81 -31.72 -11.18 30.16
N ALA A 82 -30.63 -10.71 29.52
CA ALA A 82 -30.62 -10.44 28.09
C ALA A 82 -30.91 -11.70 27.27
N GLU A 83 -30.25 -12.84 27.60
CA GLU A 83 -30.49 -14.14 26.97
C GLU A 83 -31.93 -14.64 27.19
N PHE A 84 -32.47 -14.46 28.39
CA PHE A 84 -33.86 -14.82 28.68
C PHE A 84 -34.83 -14.01 27.81
N VAL A 85 -34.68 -12.68 27.80
CA VAL A 85 -35.55 -11.77 27.05
C VAL A 85 -35.48 -12.10 25.56
N ILE A 86 -34.29 -12.13 24.94
CA ILE A 86 -34.19 -12.38 23.50
C ILE A 86 -34.82 -13.73 23.12
N ASN A 87 -34.64 -14.78 23.93
CA ASN A 87 -35.22 -16.09 23.62
C ASN A 87 -36.75 -16.11 23.70
N LYS A 88 -37.34 -15.33 24.61
CA LYS A 88 -38.79 -15.19 24.74
C LYS A 88 -39.40 -14.34 23.63
N ILE A 89 -38.70 -13.30 23.20
CA ILE A 89 -39.26 -12.31 22.26
C ILE A 89 -38.71 -12.37 20.83
N LYS A 90 -37.81 -13.30 20.51
CA LYS A 90 -37.20 -13.45 19.17
C LYS A 90 -38.19 -13.52 18.00
N ASN A 91 -39.34 -14.16 18.21
CA ASN A 91 -40.34 -14.35 17.16
C ASN A 91 -41.31 -13.16 16.98
N PHE A 92 -41.10 -12.06 17.71
CA PHE A 92 -41.90 -10.85 17.55
C PHE A 92 -41.30 -9.95 16.46
N SER A 93 -41.54 -8.65 16.56
CA SER A 93 -41.16 -7.59 15.64
C SER A 93 -39.65 -7.47 15.40
N SER A 94 -39.21 -6.47 14.64
CA SER A 94 -37.76 -6.22 14.46
C SER A 94 -37.10 -5.89 15.80
N ILE A 95 -35.97 -6.53 16.08
CA ILE A 95 -35.23 -6.41 17.34
C ILE A 95 -33.86 -5.79 17.07
N VAL A 96 -33.46 -4.84 17.91
CA VAL A 96 -32.08 -4.40 18.08
C VAL A 96 -31.58 -4.93 19.40
N PHE A 97 -30.55 -5.77 19.35
CA PHE A 97 -29.93 -6.38 20.51
C PHE A 97 -28.55 -5.77 20.75
N VAL A 98 -28.36 -5.10 21.88
CA VAL A 98 -27.05 -4.54 22.25
C VAL A 98 -26.24 -5.61 22.98
N LYS A 99 -25.15 -6.06 22.36
CA LYS A 99 -24.27 -7.10 22.88
C LYS A 99 -23.11 -6.48 23.65
N PHE A 100 -23.02 -6.80 24.94
CA PHE A 100 -21.93 -6.36 25.84
C PHE A 100 -20.87 -7.43 26.13
N TRP A 101 -21.04 -8.65 25.62
CA TRP A 101 -20.16 -9.79 25.91
C TRP A 101 -19.72 -10.50 24.63
N LYS A 102 -18.55 -11.13 24.67
CA LYS A 102 -18.03 -11.92 23.56
C LYS A 102 -18.84 -13.20 23.31
N ASN A 103 -19.21 -13.89 24.39
CA ASN A 103 -19.89 -15.18 24.34
C ASN A 103 -21.33 -15.03 24.84
N ILE A 104 -22.29 -14.96 23.92
CA ILE A 104 -23.73 -14.96 24.20
C ILE A 104 -24.44 -15.71 23.07
N ASN A 105 -25.40 -16.56 23.42
CA ASN A 105 -26.17 -17.30 22.43
C ASN A 105 -27.36 -16.46 21.98
N ILE A 106 -27.21 -15.78 20.84
CA ILE A 106 -28.29 -15.02 20.20
C ILE A 106 -28.88 -15.90 19.08
N PRO A 107 -30.21 -16.08 19.02
CA PRO A 107 -30.85 -16.79 17.92
C PRO A 107 -30.49 -16.14 16.57
N PHE A 108 -30.06 -16.94 15.60
CA PHE A 108 -29.82 -16.44 14.25
C PHE A 108 -31.15 -16.27 13.52
N GLN A 109 -31.66 -15.04 13.44
CA GLN A 109 -32.90 -14.69 12.74
C GLN A 109 -32.76 -13.34 12.03
N ASN A 110 -33.40 -13.20 10.87
CA ASN A 110 -33.28 -12.01 10.01
C ASN A 110 -33.89 -10.74 10.61
N ASN A 111 -34.78 -10.86 11.61
CA ASN A 111 -35.39 -9.73 12.30
C ASN A 111 -34.54 -9.19 13.46
N ILE A 112 -33.41 -9.84 13.81
CA ILE A 112 -32.53 -9.45 14.91
C ILE A 112 -31.29 -8.77 14.36
N GLU A 113 -31.15 -7.49 14.67
CA GLU A 113 -29.98 -6.67 14.40
C GLU A 113 -29.11 -6.59 15.66
N ILE A 114 -27.82 -6.91 15.55
CA ILE A 114 -26.91 -6.95 16.70
C ILE A 114 -25.99 -5.73 16.67
N ILE A 115 -26.03 -4.94 17.75
CA ILE A 115 -25.06 -3.88 18.00
C ILE A 115 -23.99 -4.44 18.95
N ASP A 116 -22.82 -4.80 18.43
CA ASP A 116 -21.70 -5.29 19.24
C ASP A 116 -20.92 -4.12 19.87
N ASN A 117 -21.18 -3.85 21.14
CA ASN A 117 -20.55 -2.74 21.86
C ASN A 117 -19.04 -2.94 22.03
N ILE A 118 -18.57 -4.18 22.22
CA ILE A 118 -17.14 -4.46 22.37
C ILE A 118 -16.43 -4.17 21.06
N GLU A 119 -16.98 -4.66 19.96
CA GLU A 119 -16.42 -4.46 18.63
C GLU A 119 -16.43 -2.97 18.24
N LEU A 120 -17.54 -2.25 18.46
CA LEU A 120 -17.65 -0.81 18.18
C LEU A 120 -16.60 0.02 18.92
N ILE A 121 -16.45 -0.19 20.24
CA ILE A 121 -15.47 0.55 21.05
C ILE A 121 -14.04 0.20 20.61
N THR A 122 -13.74 -1.09 20.43
CA THR A 122 -12.39 -1.54 20.04
C THR A 122 -12.01 -0.96 18.68
N ASN A 123 -12.94 -1.00 17.72
CA ASN A 123 -12.75 -0.43 16.40
C ASN A 123 -12.52 1.09 16.46
N LYS A 124 -13.30 1.80 17.28
CA LYS A 124 -13.13 3.24 17.45
C LYS A 124 -11.77 3.60 18.04
N ILE A 125 -11.25 2.78 18.97
CA ILE A 125 -9.90 2.95 19.52
C ILE A 125 -8.84 2.67 18.45
N LEU A 126 -9.00 1.61 17.63
CA LEU A 126 -8.09 1.30 16.53
C LEU A 126 -8.00 2.45 15.52
N ASP A 127 -9.12 3.13 15.25
CA ASP A 127 -9.17 4.28 14.35
C ASP A 127 -8.32 5.47 14.86
N HIS A 128 -7.92 5.50 16.13
CA HIS A 128 -7.03 6.53 16.70
C HIS A 128 -5.54 6.15 16.61
N LEU A 129 -5.20 4.94 16.17
CA LEU A 129 -3.80 4.54 15.99
C LEU A 129 -3.20 5.14 14.71
N PRO A 130 -1.89 5.47 14.72
CA PRO A 130 -1.22 5.96 13.53
C PRO A 130 -1.18 4.91 12.43
N ASP A 131 -1.27 5.34 11.17
CA ASP A 131 -1.17 4.49 9.98
C ASP A 131 -2.17 3.32 9.93
N VAL A 132 -3.34 3.48 10.55
CA VAL A 132 -4.46 2.54 10.43
C VAL A 132 -5.46 3.03 9.37
N PRO A 133 -5.97 2.13 8.49
CA PRO A 133 -7.02 2.48 7.55
C PRO A 133 -8.34 2.78 8.27
N LEU A 134 -8.95 3.92 7.92
CA LEU A 134 -10.21 4.39 8.53
C LEU A 134 -11.42 3.98 7.69
N PHE A 135 -12.05 2.86 8.04
CA PHE A 135 -13.25 2.39 7.35
C PHE A 135 -14.51 3.04 7.90
N ALA A 136 -15.44 3.43 7.02
CA ALA A 136 -16.80 3.75 7.47
C ALA A 136 -17.54 2.44 7.72
N ARG A 137 -18.05 2.26 8.95
CA ARG A 137 -18.71 1.02 9.40
C ARG A 137 -20.21 1.21 9.63
N ASP A 138 -20.62 2.44 9.94
CA ASP A 138 -22.03 2.81 10.20
C ASP A 138 -22.75 3.36 8.95
N ILE A 139 -22.18 3.14 7.76
CA ILE A 139 -22.70 3.63 6.47
C ILE A 139 -22.62 2.48 5.46
N GLY A 140 -23.66 2.29 4.66
CA GLY A 140 -23.71 1.25 3.63
C GLY A 140 -24.00 -0.13 4.21
N LEU A 141 -23.30 -1.15 3.72
CA LEU A 141 -23.30 -2.52 4.22
C LEU A 141 -22.40 -2.68 5.47
N GLY A 142 -21.53 -1.71 5.76
CA GLY A 142 -20.65 -1.72 6.93
C GLY A 142 -19.54 -2.77 6.89
N ILE A 143 -19.24 -3.32 5.70
CA ILE A 143 -18.22 -4.36 5.49
C ILE A 143 -16.84 -3.79 5.13
N GLY A 144 -16.69 -2.45 5.22
CA GLY A 144 -15.44 -1.74 4.90
C GLY A 144 -15.34 -1.33 3.43
N GLU A 145 -16.47 -1.10 2.77
CA GLU A 145 -16.55 -0.66 1.37
C GLU A 145 -16.34 0.85 1.17
N ILE A 146 -16.16 1.59 2.26
CA ILE A 146 -15.82 3.01 2.27
C ILE A 146 -14.58 3.20 3.16
N LEU A 147 -13.56 3.88 2.64
CA LEU A 147 -12.28 4.10 3.32
C LEU A 147 -11.86 5.57 3.22
N GLU A 148 -11.46 6.17 4.34
CA GLU A 148 -10.75 7.45 4.36
C GLU A 148 -9.23 7.21 4.41
N VAL A 149 -8.48 7.90 3.55
CA VAL A 149 -7.01 7.82 3.51
C VAL A 149 -6.36 9.16 3.21
N GLU A 150 -5.40 9.54 4.05
CA GLU A 150 -4.53 10.70 3.82
C GLU A 150 -3.34 10.33 2.93
N ILE A 151 -3.13 11.10 1.87
CA ILE A 151 -2.06 10.91 0.88
C ILE A 151 -0.79 11.64 1.31
N PRO A 152 0.30 10.93 1.65
CA PRO A 152 1.56 11.57 2.00
C PRO A 152 2.16 12.39 0.85
N PRO A 153 2.96 13.44 1.14
CA PRO A 153 3.56 14.31 0.12
C PRO A 153 4.39 13.61 -0.97
N HIS A 154 4.92 12.42 -0.67
CA HIS A 154 5.77 11.66 -1.57
C HIS A 154 5.09 10.40 -2.10
N SER A 155 3.77 10.28 -1.94
CA SER A 155 2.99 9.14 -2.42
C SER A 155 3.04 9.01 -3.94
N ILE A 156 3.02 7.79 -4.44
CA ILE A 156 2.86 7.49 -5.88
C ILE A 156 1.53 8.01 -6.47
N PHE A 157 0.54 8.29 -5.61
CA PHE A 157 -0.77 8.81 -6.00
C PHE A 157 -0.84 10.33 -5.99
N THR A 158 0.18 11.01 -5.48
CA THR A 158 0.24 12.47 -5.48
C THR A 158 0.27 12.99 -6.91
N TYR A 159 -0.52 14.03 -7.15
CA TYR A 159 -0.71 14.72 -8.43
C TYR A 159 -1.23 13.83 -9.56
N LYS A 160 -1.87 12.71 -9.21
CA LYS A 160 -2.66 11.90 -10.14
C LYS A 160 -4.08 12.47 -10.21
N THR A 161 -4.74 12.20 -11.32
CA THR A 161 -6.17 12.44 -11.45
C THR A 161 -6.95 11.30 -10.77
N PRO A 162 -8.16 11.56 -10.25
CA PRO A 162 -9.05 10.52 -9.73
C PRO A 162 -9.24 9.34 -10.69
N SER A 163 -9.39 9.62 -11.98
CA SER A 163 -9.55 8.60 -13.03
C SER A 163 -8.34 7.68 -13.22
N PHE A 164 -7.15 8.06 -12.76
CA PHE A 164 -6.00 7.17 -12.73
C PHE A 164 -6.19 6.08 -11.66
N ILE A 165 -6.63 6.47 -10.46
CA ILE A 165 -6.86 5.56 -9.33
C ILE A 165 -8.05 4.65 -9.62
N GLU A 166 -9.12 5.21 -10.19
CA GLU A 166 -10.32 4.47 -10.59
C GLU A 166 -10.01 3.32 -11.55
N ARG A 167 -9.12 3.53 -12.51
CA ARG A 167 -8.71 2.49 -13.47
C ARG A 167 -7.74 1.46 -12.89
N TRP A 168 -6.97 1.83 -11.86
CA TRP A 168 -5.91 0.98 -11.35
C TRP A 168 -6.44 -0.18 -10.48
N LYS A 169 -7.57 0.02 -9.78
CA LYS A 169 -8.16 -1.01 -8.89
C LYS A 169 -9.70 -1.04 -8.85
N ASN A 170 -10.39 -0.34 -9.74
CA ASN A 170 -11.87 -0.19 -9.69
C ASN A 170 -12.35 0.43 -8.36
N ILE A 171 -11.57 1.37 -7.83
CA ILE A 171 -11.86 2.12 -6.59
C ILE A 171 -12.30 3.52 -6.99
N LYS A 172 -13.45 3.98 -6.52
CA LYS A 172 -13.95 5.32 -6.83
C LYS A 172 -13.50 6.31 -5.75
N ILE A 173 -13.04 7.49 -6.16
CA ILE A 173 -12.84 8.61 -5.23
C ILE A 173 -14.15 9.38 -5.18
N ALA A 174 -14.85 9.29 -4.04
CA ALA A 174 -16.11 10.00 -3.85
C ALA A 174 -15.88 11.47 -3.50
N VAL A 175 -14.92 11.73 -2.63
CA VAL A 175 -14.66 13.06 -2.05
C VAL A 175 -13.16 13.24 -1.81
N ILE A 176 -12.70 14.47 -1.95
CA ILE A 176 -11.39 14.91 -1.48
C ILE A 176 -11.60 15.97 -0.40
N TYR A 177 -11.03 15.76 0.78
CA TYR A 177 -10.91 16.79 1.80
C TYR A 177 -9.54 17.45 1.70
N ARG A 178 -9.52 18.77 1.48
CA ARG A 178 -8.30 19.58 1.38
C ARG A 178 -8.47 20.83 2.21
N GLU A 179 -7.55 21.06 3.15
CA GLU A 179 -7.63 22.23 4.06
C GLU A 179 -9.01 22.34 4.73
N ASN A 180 -9.56 21.20 5.18
CA ASN A 180 -10.91 21.06 5.74
C ASN A 180 -12.07 21.48 4.81
N LYS A 181 -11.83 21.60 3.50
CA LYS A 181 -12.88 21.83 2.50
C LYS A 181 -13.27 20.52 1.83
N PHE A 182 -14.58 20.34 1.66
CA PHE A 182 -15.16 19.23 0.91
C PHE A 182 -15.10 19.54 -0.59
N ILE A 183 -14.45 18.67 -1.37
CA ILE A 183 -14.28 18.82 -2.82
C ILE A 183 -14.81 17.58 -3.52
N ILE A 184 -15.76 17.76 -4.43
CA ILE A 184 -16.21 16.69 -5.34
C ILE A 184 -15.22 16.63 -6.53
N PRO A 185 -14.53 15.50 -6.74
CA PRO A 185 -13.55 15.38 -7.81
C PRO A 185 -14.20 15.46 -9.19
N ASN A 186 -13.58 16.22 -10.09
CA ASN A 186 -13.91 16.26 -11.52
C ASN A 186 -12.72 15.79 -12.38
N ARG A 187 -12.88 15.75 -13.71
CA ARG A 187 -11.85 15.28 -14.66
C ARG A 187 -10.52 16.04 -14.59
N HIS A 188 -10.53 17.28 -14.10
CA HIS A 188 -9.35 18.14 -13.98
C HIS A 188 -8.79 18.19 -12.56
N THR A 189 -9.45 17.54 -11.61
CA THR A 189 -9.01 17.53 -10.21
C THR A 189 -7.73 16.73 -10.08
N LEU A 190 -6.75 17.29 -9.39
CA LEU A 190 -5.52 16.61 -9.01
C LEU A 190 -5.55 16.35 -7.52
N ILE A 191 -5.11 15.16 -7.15
CA ILE A 191 -4.84 14.80 -5.75
C ILE A 191 -3.54 15.50 -5.34
N LEU A 192 -3.53 16.20 -4.22
CA LEU A 192 -2.38 16.94 -3.72
C LEU A 192 -1.81 16.26 -2.46
N PRO A 193 -0.58 16.61 -2.05
CA PRO A 193 -0.06 16.26 -0.73
C PRO A 193 -1.05 16.57 0.38
N ASN A 194 -1.17 15.65 1.35
CA ASN A 194 -2.01 15.77 2.54
C ASN A 194 -3.53 15.88 2.27
N ASP A 195 -3.96 15.64 1.02
CA ASP A 195 -5.37 15.42 0.75
C ASP A 195 -5.85 14.16 1.49
N LYS A 196 -7.05 14.23 2.08
CA LYS A 196 -7.75 13.03 2.55
C LYS A 196 -8.76 12.61 1.50
N LEU A 197 -8.65 11.39 1.02
CA LEU A 197 -9.54 10.82 0.01
C LEU A 197 -10.59 9.95 0.69
N LEU A 198 -11.86 10.15 0.34
CA LEU A 198 -12.93 9.21 0.64
C LEU A 198 -13.11 8.28 -0.55
N LEU A 199 -12.76 7.01 -0.35
CA LEU A 199 -12.74 5.97 -1.36
C LEU A 199 -13.93 5.03 -1.19
N ILE A 200 -14.49 4.56 -2.30
CA ILE A 200 -15.57 3.56 -2.33
C ILE A 200 -15.14 2.40 -3.23
N GLY A 201 -15.31 1.16 -2.76
CA GLY A 201 -14.98 -0.05 -3.53
C GLY A 201 -14.96 -1.31 -2.70
N GLU A 202 -14.48 -2.42 -3.27
CA GLU A 202 -14.33 -3.69 -2.54
C GLU A 202 -13.30 -3.56 -1.39
N PRO A 203 -13.60 -4.06 -0.18
CA PRO A 203 -12.73 -3.87 1.00
C PRO A 203 -11.27 -4.27 0.80
N GLU A 204 -11.02 -5.42 0.15
CA GLU A 204 -9.66 -5.91 -0.12
C GLU A 204 -8.86 -5.00 -1.06
N ARG A 205 -9.55 -4.34 -2.01
CA ARG A 205 -8.91 -3.38 -2.92
C ARG A 205 -8.60 -2.07 -2.21
N LEU A 206 -9.50 -1.61 -1.33
CA LEU A 206 -9.30 -0.42 -0.50
C LEU A 206 -8.10 -0.61 0.45
N LYS A 207 -8.00 -1.76 1.14
CA LYS A 207 -6.82 -2.13 1.95
C LYS A 207 -5.53 -2.08 1.13
N SER A 208 -5.57 -2.68 -0.07
CA SER A 208 -4.41 -2.71 -0.97
C SER A 208 -4.03 -1.32 -1.50
N PHE A 209 -4.99 -0.40 -1.64
CA PHE A 209 -4.72 0.99 -2.00
C PHE A 209 -4.05 1.74 -0.85
N PHE A 210 -4.56 1.57 0.38
CA PHE A 210 -4.00 2.18 1.58
C PHE A 210 -2.49 1.90 1.71
N ILE A 211 -2.10 0.62 1.64
CA ILE A 211 -0.68 0.19 1.74
C ILE A 211 0.19 0.88 0.68
N GLU A 212 -0.30 0.94 -0.56
CA GLU A 212 0.44 1.52 -1.68
C GLU A 212 0.53 3.04 -1.58
N SER A 213 -0.49 3.68 -0.97
CA SER A 213 -0.54 5.13 -0.82
C SER A 213 0.51 5.65 0.15
N LYS A 214 0.92 4.83 1.13
CA LYS A 214 1.94 5.18 2.12
C LYS A 214 3.38 5.01 1.62
N LYS A 215 3.60 4.57 0.37
CA LYS A 215 4.96 4.45 -0.21
C LYS A 215 5.47 5.80 -0.71
N ASN A 216 6.67 6.22 -0.27
CA ASN A 216 7.27 7.53 -0.57
C ASN A 216 8.33 7.48 -1.70
N LEU A 217 8.45 8.56 -2.49
CA LEU A 217 9.66 8.89 -3.27
C LEU A 217 10.84 9.23 -2.34
N GLY A 218 12.06 8.92 -2.76
CA GLY A 218 13.24 8.89 -1.89
C GLY A 218 13.39 7.57 -1.13
N ALA A 219 12.67 6.52 -1.50
CA ALA A 219 12.65 5.26 -0.78
C ALA A 219 13.36 4.13 -1.52
N PHE A 220 13.70 4.30 -2.81
CA PHE A 220 14.42 3.29 -3.57
C PHE A 220 15.67 2.83 -2.78
N PRO A 221 15.81 1.53 -2.50
CA PRO A 221 15.21 0.40 -3.22
C PRO A 221 13.82 -0.08 -2.75
N ALA A 222 13.19 0.51 -1.72
CA ALA A 222 11.78 0.27 -1.45
C ALA A 222 10.94 0.82 -2.63
N PRO A 223 9.90 0.10 -3.10
CA PRO A 223 9.18 -0.99 -2.44
C PRO A 223 9.66 -2.40 -2.80
N TYR A 224 10.80 -2.57 -3.47
CA TYR A 224 11.31 -3.89 -3.87
C TYR A 224 11.94 -4.64 -2.70
N GLY A 225 12.50 -3.90 -1.76
CA GLY A 225 13.11 -4.38 -0.53
C GLY A 225 13.86 -3.22 0.13
N GLN A 226 14.39 -3.42 1.32
CA GLN A 226 15.02 -2.34 2.09
C GLN A 226 16.54 -2.32 1.96
N ASN A 227 17.15 -3.39 1.46
CA ASN A 227 18.61 -3.58 1.47
C ASN A 227 19.22 -3.65 0.07
N ILE A 228 20.49 -3.25 -0.04
CA ILE A 228 21.32 -3.50 -1.22
C ILE A 228 22.11 -4.78 -0.95
N TYR A 229 22.22 -5.63 -1.96
CA TYR A 229 22.90 -6.92 -1.85
C TYR A 229 24.00 -7.07 -2.88
N LEU A 230 25.12 -7.64 -2.45
CA LEU A 230 26.25 -8.02 -3.27
C LEU A 230 26.69 -9.45 -2.91
N LEU A 231 26.50 -10.38 -3.84
CA LEU A 231 27.05 -11.74 -3.73
C LEU A 231 28.41 -11.78 -4.43
N LEU A 232 29.46 -11.98 -3.64
CA LEU A 232 30.84 -12.07 -4.10
C LEU A 232 31.28 -13.52 -4.13
N ASP A 233 31.54 -14.02 -5.32
CA ASP A 233 32.34 -15.23 -5.49
C ASP A 233 33.81 -14.83 -5.53
N MET A 234 34.59 -15.27 -4.55
CA MET A 234 36.02 -14.95 -4.47
C MET A 234 36.90 -15.74 -5.45
N GLN A 235 36.34 -16.64 -6.25
CA GLN A 235 37.02 -17.18 -7.44
C GLN A 235 37.16 -16.14 -8.56
N LEU A 236 36.42 -15.03 -8.48
CA LEU A 236 36.55 -13.91 -9.42
C LEU A 236 37.93 -13.24 -9.34
N ASN A 237 38.32 -12.62 -10.44
CA ASN A 237 39.50 -11.75 -10.47
C ASN A 237 39.36 -10.61 -9.44
N GLN A 238 40.41 -10.38 -8.64
CA GLN A 238 40.48 -9.31 -7.63
C GLN A 238 40.08 -7.93 -8.15
N LYS A 239 40.40 -7.60 -9.41
CA LYS A 239 40.00 -6.32 -10.03
C LYS A 239 38.48 -6.22 -10.17
N MET A 240 37.80 -7.31 -10.56
CA MET A 240 36.33 -7.35 -10.67
C MET A 240 35.68 -7.24 -9.29
N ILE A 241 36.18 -7.99 -8.31
CA ILE A 241 35.70 -7.92 -6.92
C ILE A 241 35.84 -6.48 -6.38
N SER A 242 37.00 -5.86 -6.58
CA SER A 242 37.22 -4.47 -6.16
C SER A 242 36.26 -3.49 -6.85
N ASN A 243 35.95 -3.71 -8.12
CA ASN A 243 35.06 -2.86 -8.89
C ASN A 243 33.60 -2.99 -8.41
N LEU A 244 33.13 -4.22 -8.18
CA LEU A 244 31.80 -4.50 -7.63
C LEU A 244 31.62 -3.88 -6.25
N LEU A 245 32.60 -4.06 -5.37
CA LEU A 245 32.58 -3.45 -4.03
C LEU A 245 32.55 -1.93 -4.09
N LYS A 246 33.35 -1.31 -4.97
CA LYS A 246 33.33 0.15 -5.15
C LYS A 246 31.96 0.65 -5.62
N SER A 247 31.29 -0.08 -6.49
CA SER A 247 29.94 0.24 -6.97
C SER A 247 28.90 0.06 -5.86
N ALA A 248 28.91 -1.07 -5.15
CA ALA A 248 27.98 -1.35 -4.06
C ALA A 248 28.10 -0.32 -2.93
N LEU A 249 29.33 0.01 -2.52
CA LEU A 249 29.59 1.05 -1.51
C LEU A 249 29.16 2.44 -1.98
N PHE A 250 29.35 2.76 -3.26
CA PHE A 250 28.89 4.03 -3.80
C PHE A 250 27.37 4.14 -3.77
N LEU A 251 26.67 3.10 -4.23
CA LEU A 251 25.21 3.05 -4.23
C LEU A 251 24.67 3.08 -2.81
N HIS A 252 25.25 2.31 -1.88
CA HIS A 252 24.85 2.35 -0.47
C HIS A 252 24.99 3.72 0.18
N ARG A 253 26.02 4.49 -0.21
CA ARG A 253 26.20 5.86 0.31
C ARG A 253 25.20 6.85 -0.26
N LYS A 254 24.69 6.60 -1.48
CA LYS A 254 23.83 7.55 -2.21
C LYS A 254 22.36 7.22 -2.13
N LEU A 255 22.02 5.93 -2.04
CA LEU A 255 20.66 5.46 -1.95
C LEU A 255 20.22 5.34 -0.49
N LYS A 256 18.93 5.55 -0.21
CA LYS A 256 18.33 5.46 1.11
C LYS A 256 17.95 4.02 1.46
N ASN A 257 18.91 3.10 1.35
CA ASN A 257 18.74 1.72 1.79
C ASN A 257 19.10 1.56 3.28
N LYS A 258 18.52 0.55 3.95
CA LYS A 258 18.74 0.27 5.37
C LYS A 258 20.14 -0.30 5.63
N LYS A 259 20.54 -1.35 4.89
CA LYS A 259 21.86 -1.96 4.97
C LYS A 259 22.42 -2.37 3.60
N LEU A 260 23.74 -2.39 3.49
CA LEU A 260 24.46 -3.10 2.44
C LEU A 260 24.84 -4.48 2.96
N ILE A 261 24.38 -5.52 2.28
CA ILE A 261 24.66 -6.92 2.63
C ILE A 261 25.64 -7.48 1.60
N ILE A 262 26.81 -7.89 2.09
CA ILE A 262 27.85 -8.50 1.28
C ILE A 262 27.95 -9.96 1.69
N LYS A 263 27.56 -10.88 0.83
CA LYS A 263 27.76 -12.31 1.06
C LYS A 263 28.91 -12.82 0.21
N ILE A 264 29.78 -13.61 0.81
CA ILE A 264 30.97 -14.16 0.18
C ILE A 264 30.79 -15.67 0.08
N ILE A 265 30.98 -16.21 -1.13
CA ILE A 265 31.12 -17.65 -1.39
C ILE A 265 32.54 -17.92 -1.92
N ASN A 266 33.01 -19.16 -1.76
CA ASN A 266 34.37 -19.58 -2.13
C ASN A 266 35.50 -18.67 -1.60
N PRO A 267 35.54 -18.34 -0.29
CA PRO A 267 36.44 -17.33 0.25
C PRO A 267 37.93 -17.64 0.04
N THR A 268 38.73 -16.61 -0.25
CA THR A 268 40.19 -16.70 -0.37
C THR A 268 40.91 -15.78 0.62
N LEU A 269 42.10 -16.18 1.09
CA LEU A 269 42.80 -15.57 2.24
C LEU A 269 43.23 -14.09 2.07
N ASN A 270 43.24 -13.54 0.85
CA ASN A 270 43.95 -12.29 0.54
C ASN A 270 43.07 -11.05 0.28
N PHE A 271 41.78 -11.07 0.64
CA PHE A 271 40.89 -9.94 0.35
C PHE A 271 40.62 -9.04 1.58
N LYS A 272 40.97 -7.75 1.48
CA LYS A 272 40.88 -6.75 2.58
C LYS A 272 39.44 -6.27 2.89
N LEU A 273 38.47 -7.18 2.98
CA LEU A 273 37.08 -6.87 3.37
C LEU A 273 36.94 -6.51 4.84
N TYR A 274 37.89 -6.94 5.68
CA TYR A 274 37.83 -6.70 7.13
C TYR A 274 37.70 -5.22 7.51
N LYS A 275 38.18 -4.32 6.65
CA LYS A 275 38.07 -2.86 6.84
C LYS A 275 36.62 -2.35 6.86
N LEU A 276 35.67 -3.13 6.36
CA LEU A 276 34.26 -2.78 6.29
C LEU A 276 33.46 -3.23 7.52
N PHE A 277 33.96 -4.16 8.35
CA PHE A 277 33.26 -4.64 9.57
C PHE A 277 32.97 -3.53 10.60
N LYS A 278 33.69 -2.40 10.52
CA LYS A 278 33.48 -1.26 11.41
C LYS A 278 32.18 -0.49 11.14
N PHE A 279 31.54 -0.67 9.98
CA PHE A 279 30.35 0.08 9.61
C PHE A 279 29.08 -0.68 10.01
N LYS A 280 28.30 -0.14 10.95
CA LYS A 280 27.07 -0.77 11.48
C LYS A 280 25.99 -1.05 10.42
N ASN A 281 26.02 -0.32 9.30
CA ASN A 281 25.08 -0.42 8.19
C ASN A 281 25.58 -1.34 7.06
N ILE A 282 26.72 -2.02 7.24
CA ILE A 282 27.25 -3.02 6.31
C ILE A 282 27.34 -4.36 7.02
N ASP A 283 26.55 -5.33 6.57
CA ASP A 283 26.62 -6.71 7.06
C ASP A 283 27.45 -7.55 6.08
N ILE A 284 28.42 -8.31 6.60
CA ILE A 284 29.27 -9.19 5.79
C ILE A 284 29.11 -10.61 6.28
N TYR A 285 28.72 -11.50 5.37
CA TYR A 285 28.54 -12.93 5.64
C TYR A 285 29.52 -13.71 4.78
N THR A 286 30.18 -14.71 5.37
CA THR A 286 31.05 -15.64 4.64
C THR A 286 30.46 -17.02 4.74
N ASP A 287 30.16 -17.61 3.59
CA ASP A 287 29.71 -18.99 3.48
C ASP A 287 30.88 -19.85 3.04
N TYR A 288 31.33 -20.74 3.93
CA TYR A 288 32.44 -21.65 3.69
C TYR A 288 32.01 -22.96 3.03
N PHE A 289 30.70 -23.22 2.94
CA PHE A 289 30.16 -24.51 2.51
C PHE A 289 29.28 -24.40 1.25
N SER A 290 28.58 -23.29 1.05
CA SER A 290 27.77 -23.05 -0.14
C SER A 290 28.62 -22.61 -1.33
N ASN A 291 28.62 -23.43 -2.38
CA ASN A 291 29.30 -23.13 -3.64
C ASN A 291 28.34 -22.71 -4.77
N ASP A 292 27.01 -22.79 -4.54
CA ASP A 292 26.03 -22.49 -5.57
C ASP A 292 25.50 -21.04 -5.46
N TYR A 293 25.87 -20.25 -6.46
CA TYR A 293 25.45 -18.85 -6.58
C TYR A 293 23.92 -18.71 -6.70
N ILE A 294 23.24 -19.62 -7.42
CA ILE A 294 21.80 -19.48 -7.71
C ILE A 294 20.97 -19.70 -6.46
N SER A 295 21.14 -20.83 -5.77
CA SER A 295 20.42 -21.12 -4.54
C SER A 295 20.71 -20.08 -3.46
N THR A 296 21.96 -19.66 -3.32
CA THR A 296 22.36 -18.61 -2.37
C THR A 296 21.61 -17.31 -2.65
N LEU A 297 21.60 -16.86 -3.91
CA LEU A 297 20.90 -15.64 -4.30
C LEU A 297 19.38 -15.75 -4.05
N LYS A 298 18.74 -16.86 -4.44
CA LYS A 298 17.29 -17.05 -4.25
C LYS A 298 16.89 -17.05 -2.77
N ASN A 299 17.63 -17.75 -1.92
CA ASN A 299 17.34 -17.82 -0.48
C ASN A 299 17.51 -16.47 0.22
N ASP A 300 18.51 -15.69 -0.21
CA ASP A 300 18.86 -14.44 0.47
C ASP A 300 17.89 -13.29 0.18
N ILE A 301 17.15 -13.32 -0.94
CA ILE A 301 16.23 -12.25 -1.35
C ILE A 301 15.13 -12.00 -0.33
N GLU A 302 14.41 -13.06 0.04
CA GLU A 302 13.34 -12.95 1.05
C GLU A 302 13.94 -12.77 2.44
N LYS A 303 14.94 -13.61 2.80
CA LYS A 303 15.59 -13.60 4.12
C LYS A 303 16.07 -12.20 4.52
N TYR A 304 16.66 -11.47 3.57
CA TYR A 304 17.25 -10.17 3.84
C TYR A 304 16.47 -8.99 3.27
N SER A 305 15.26 -9.18 2.75
CA SER A 305 14.47 -8.10 2.14
C SER A 305 15.28 -7.29 1.11
N ILE A 306 15.87 -7.99 0.14
CA ILE A 306 16.75 -7.39 -0.87
C ILE A 306 15.91 -6.55 -1.84
N GLY A 307 16.26 -5.28 -1.99
CA GLY A 307 15.60 -4.37 -2.93
C GLY A 307 16.46 -3.94 -4.12
N LEU A 308 17.77 -4.17 -4.09
CA LEU A 308 18.67 -3.94 -5.23
C LEU A 308 19.83 -4.93 -5.18
N ILE A 309 20.09 -5.62 -6.30
CA ILE A 309 21.23 -6.52 -6.43
C ILE A 309 22.31 -5.87 -7.30
N VAL A 310 23.55 -5.86 -6.81
CA VAL A 310 24.73 -5.38 -7.54
C VAL A 310 25.42 -6.57 -8.20
N THR A 311 25.61 -6.51 -9.52
CA THR A 311 26.28 -7.56 -10.30
C THR A 311 27.12 -6.96 -11.44
N ASN A 312 27.89 -7.78 -12.16
CA ASN A 312 28.63 -7.39 -13.36
C ASN A 312 28.02 -8.06 -14.62
N ASN A 313 28.53 -7.71 -15.80
CA ASN A 313 28.07 -8.31 -17.06
C ASN A 313 28.23 -9.84 -17.09
N GLU A 314 29.34 -10.38 -16.59
CA GLU A 314 29.63 -11.82 -16.62
C GLU A 314 28.58 -12.63 -15.86
N TYR A 315 28.34 -12.29 -14.59
CA TYR A 315 27.35 -12.96 -13.75
C TYR A 315 25.92 -12.72 -14.23
N PHE A 316 25.63 -11.49 -14.68
CA PHE A 316 24.33 -11.17 -15.23
C PHE A 316 23.97 -12.08 -16.40
N TYR A 317 24.87 -12.28 -17.37
CA TYR A 317 24.60 -13.15 -18.51
C TYR A 317 24.62 -14.64 -18.14
N LYS A 318 25.50 -15.07 -17.24
CA LYS A 318 25.55 -16.45 -16.74
C LYS A 318 24.25 -16.85 -16.04
N TYR A 319 23.67 -15.97 -15.22
CA TYR A 319 22.49 -16.23 -14.39
C TYR A 319 21.24 -15.45 -14.84
N LYS A 320 21.18 -15.09 -16.12
CA LYS A 320 20.18 -14.18 -16.69
C LYS A 320 18.72 -14.58 -16.44
N LYS A 321 18.44 -15.90 -16.47
CA LYS A 321 17.09 -16.45 -16.21
C LYS A 321 16.71 -16.24 -14.74
N THR A 322 17.60 -16.59 -13.82
CA THR A 322 17.43 -16.36 -12.38
C THR A 322 17.19 -14.90 -12.07
N PHE A 323 18.03 -14.00 -12.61
CA PHE A 323 17.88 -12.55 -12.42
C PHE A 323 16.51 -12.02 -12.89
N PHE A 324 15.95 -12.58 -13.96
CA PHE A 324 14.62 -12.22 -14.43
C PHE A 324 13.48 -12.79 -13.56
N GLU A 325 13.64 -14.02 -13.07
CA GLU A 325 12.66 -14.73 -12.24
C GLU A 325 12.46 -14.07 -10.87
N ILE A 326 13.53 -13.57 -10.25
CA ILE A 326 13.49 -13.05 -8.87
C ILE A 326 12.78 -11.69 -8.71
N LYS A 327 12.38 -11.04 -9.81
CA LYS A 327 11.63 -9.76 -9.82
C LYS A 327 12.18 -8.68 -8.88
N THR A 328 13.50 -8.63 -8.73
CA THR A 328 14.23 -7.65 -7.91
C THR A 328 15.05 -6.73 -8.81
N PRO A 329 15.11 -5.41 -8.56
CA PRO A 329 15.98 -4.49 -9.30
C PRO A 329 17.43 -4.93 -9.34
N ILE A 330 18.08 -4.75 -10.49
CA ILE A 330 19.48 -5.14 -10.70
C ILE A 330 20.27 -3.91 -11.13
N PHE A 331 21.34 -3.63 -10.41
CA PHE A 331 22.40 -2.78 -10.90
C PHE A 331 23.46 -3.65 -11.57
N LYS A 332 23.49 -3.63 -12.91
CA LYS A 332 24.51 -4.29 -13.73
C LYS A 332 25.64 -3.30 -13.98
N GLN A 333 26.79 -3.55 -13.37
CA GLN A 333 27.97 -2.74 -13.53
C GLN A 333 28.57 -2.89 -14.94
N GLY A 334 28.83 -1.74 -15.56
CA GLY A 334 29.55 -1.64 -16.82
C GLY A 334 31.07 -1.54 -16.64
N SER A 335 31.80 -1.27 -17.73
CA SER A 335 33.25 -1.06 -17.67
C SER A 335 33.63 0.28 -17.03
N GLU A 336 32.73 1.26 -17.06
CA GLU A 336 32.91 2.58 -16.48
C GLU A 336 32.49 2.63 -15.01
N SER A 337 33.13 3.50 -14.22
CA SER A 337 32.76 3.66 -12.81
C SER A 337 31.44 4.40 -12.66
N VAL A 338 30.52 3.86 -11.86
CA VAL A 338 29.25 4.53 -11.52
C VAL A 338 29.44 5.91 -10.89
N LYS A 339 30.58 6.15 -10.22
CA LYS A 339 30.93 7.46 -9.64
C LYS A 339 31.12 8.56 -10.68
N LYS A 340 31.50 8.19 -11.91
CA LYS A 340 31.73 9.12 -13.00
C LYS A 340 30.45 9.45 -13.76
N CYS A 341 29.35 8.75 -13.45
CA CYS A 341 28.09 8.90 -14.16
C CYS A 341 27.60 10.35 -14.13
N ILE A 342 27.36 10.96 -15.30
CA ILE A 342 26.97 12.37 -15.42
C ILE A 342 25.47 12.56 -15.65
N GLU A 343 24.81 11.58 -16.25
CA GLU A 343 23.37 11.60 -16.53
C GLU A 343 22.82 10.18 -16.63
N PHE A 344 21.51 10.06 -16.36
CA PHE A 344 20.73 8.90 -16.73
C PHE A 344 20.24 9.04 -18.17
N VAL A 345 20.35 7.96 -18.94
CA VAL A 345 19.74 7.84 -20.26
C VAL A 345 18.67 6.76 -20.21
N VAL A 346 17.48 7.11 -20.68
CA VAL A 346 16.33 6.22 -20.77
C VAL A 346 15.88 6.15 -22.22
N LEU A 347 15.82 4.95 -22.77
CA LEU A 347 15.30 4.76 -24.12
C LEU A 347 13.77 4.80 -24.08
N LEU A 348 13.16 5.74 -24.82
CA LEU A 348 11.70 5.84 -24.92
C LEU A 348 11.16 4.83 -25.92
N GLN A 349 10.78 3.65 -25.42
CA GLN A 349 10.42 2.52 -26.28
C GLN A 349 9.05 1.91 -25.98
N HIS A 350 8.57 2.00 -24.74
CA HIS A 350 7.46 1.18 -24.27
C HIS A 350 6.52 1.96 -23.34
N LYS A 351 5.21 1.71 -23.47
CA LYS A 351 4.19 2.16 -22.50
C LYS A 351 4.63 1.95 -21.06
N MET A 352 5.19 0.77 -20.79
CA MET A 352 5.62 0.28 -19.48
C MET A 352 6.69 1.11 -18.77
N LEU A 353 7.30 2.10 -19.42
CA LEU A 353 8.14 3.06 -18.72
C LEU A 353 7.35 3.85 -17.68
N ASP A 354 6.04 4.03 -17.88
CA ASP A 354 5.12 4.62 -16.91
C ASP A 354 5.12 3.88 -15.57
N ARG A 355 5.21 2.54 -15.60
CA ARG A 355 5.22 1.66 -14.41
C ARG A 355 6.49 1.78 -13.60
N ILE A 356 7.63 2.07 -14.23
CA ILE A 356 8.92 2.24 -13.54
C ILE A 356 9.29 3.72 -13.32
N ALA A 357 8.48 4.66 -13.82
CA ALA A 357 8.73 6.09 -13.68
C ALA A 357 9.00 6.51 -12.22
N PRO A 358 8.25 6.05 -11.19
CA PRO A 358 8.57 6.40 -9.81
C PRO A 358 10.00 5.99 -9.40
N ALA A 359 10.40 4.75 -9.70
CA ALA A 359 11.75 4.27 -9.39
C ALA A 359 12.84 5.01 -10.18
N LEU A 360 12.58 5.34 -11.45
CA LEU A 360 13.46 6.12 -12.32
C LEU A 360 13.73 7.52 -11.73
N PHE A 361 12.67 8.27 -11.43
CA PHE A 361 12.80 9.62 -10.87
C PHE A 361 13.40 9.59 -9.46
N ASP A 362 13.10 8.57 -8.67
CA ASP A 362 13.68 8.39 -7.36
C ASP A 362 15.20 8.12 -7.42
N LEU A 363 15.63 7.19 -8.27
CA LEU A 363 17.06 6.93 -8.52
C LEU A 363 17.79 8.18 -8.97
N SER A 364 17.19 8.93 -9.91
CA SER A 364 17.71 10.20 -10.42
C SER A 364 17.84 11.26 -9.32
N PHE A 365 16.84 11.37 -8.46
CA PHE A 365 16.86 12.26 -7.30
C PHE A 365 17.94 11.88 -6.28
N GLN A 366 17.99 10.62 -5.86
CA GLN A 366 18.95 10.15 -4.85
C GLN A 366 20.40 10.21 -5.33
N LEU A 367 20.65 9.96 -6.62
CA LEU A 367 21.98 10.06 -7.22
C LEU A 367 22.34 11.47 -7.68
N ASN A 368 21.40 12.41 -7.64
CA ASN A 368 21.55 13.79 -8.12
C ASN A 368 22.03 13.84 -9.60
N LEU A 369 21.39 13.06 -10.46
CA LEU A 369 21.70 12.98 -11.90
C LEU A 369 20.48 13.41 -12.71
N GLY A 370 20.69 14.16 -13.80
CA GLY A 370 19.61 14.46 -14.75
C GLY A 370 19.17 13.24 -15.54
N ILE A 371 17.98 13.31 -16.15
CA ILE A 371 17.42 12.24 -16.99
C ILE A 371 17.29 12.72 -18.43
N ASN A 372 17.94 12.02 -19.34
CA ASN A 372 17.82 12.23 -20.77
C ASN A 372 17.02 11.09 -21.40
N PHE A 373 15.81 11.41 -21.84
CA PHE A 373 14.94 10.51 -22.55
C PHE A 373 15.29 10.52 -24.05
N LEU A 374 15.82 9.41 -24.56
CA LEU A 374 16.22 9.26 -25.95
C LEU A 374 15.07 8.69 -26.78
N GLU A 375 14.58 9.50 -27.72
CA GLU A 375 13.46 9.20 -28.62
C GLU A 375 13.96 8.53 -29.91
N PRO A 376 13.47 7.33 -30.28
CA PRO A 376 13.73 6.73 -31.59
C PRO A 376 13.00 7.51 -32.71
N THR A 377 13.46 7.36 -33.95
CA THR A 377 13.03 8.19 -35.09
C THR A 377 11.55 8.06 -35.47
N ASN A 378 10.92 6.92 -35.18
CA ASN A 378 9.51 6.67 -35.53
C ASN A 378 8.61 7.05 -34.35
N GLU A 379 8.06 8.26 -34.38
CA GLU A 379 7.08 8.72 -33.40
C GLU A 379 5.77 7.93 -33.54
N THR A 380 5.39 7.20 -32.50
CA THR A 380 4.06 6.62 -32.37
C THR A 380 3.21 7.51 -31.46
N LYS A 381 1.88 7.51 -31.65
CA LYS A 381 0.94 8.24 -30.78
C LYS A 381 1.14 7.92 -29.29
N ASP A 382 1.46 6.67 -28.99
CA ASP A 382 1.76 6.17 -27.66
C ASP A 382 3.00 6.82 -27.00
N LEU A 383 4.02 7.20 -27.79
CA LEU A 383 5.23 7.86 -27.27
C LEU A 383 4.95 9.31 -26.85
N ASN A 384 4.05 10.00 -27.55
CA ASN A 384 3.66 11.37 -27.20
C ASN A 384 2.91 11.42 -25.87
N GLU A 385 1.98 10.49 -25.64
CA GLU A 385 1.28 10.36 -24.36
C GLU A 385 2.24 10.05 -23.21
N LEU A 386 3.19 9.13 -23.42
CA LEU A 386 4.22 8.81 -22.43
C LEU A 386 5.13 10.01 -22.13
N LYS A 387 5.53 10.77 -23.15
CA LYS A 387 6.34 11.98 -23.00
C LYS A 387 5.60 13.05 -22.19
N GLU A 388 4.32 13.28 -22.48
CA GLU A 388 3.50 14.18 -21.67
C GLU A 388 3.40 13.70 -20.23
N TYR A 389 3.18 12.40 -20.02
CA TYR A 389 3.14 11.80 -18.69
C TYR A 389 4.43 12.07 -17.91
N LEU A 390 5.60 11.81 -18.52
CA LEU A 390 6.91 12.02 -17.89
C LEU A 390 7.18 13.50 -17.61
N LYS A 391 6.80 14.40 -18.52
CA LYS A 391 6.90 15.86 -18.30
C LYS A 391 6.02 16.33 -17.15
N LYS A 392 4.76 15.86 -17.11
CA LYS A 392 3.81 16.15 -16.02
C LYS A 392 4.38 15.63 -14.70
N PHE A 393 4.87 14.39 -14.67
CA PHE A 393 5.50 13.78 -13.50
C PHE A 393 6.70 14.61 -13.00
N ALA A 394 7.62 15.00 -13.87
CA ALA A 394 8.78 15.81 -13.49
C ALA A 394 8.37 17.19 -12.95
N LYS A 395 7.45 17.89 -13.64
CA LYS A 395 6.94 19.20 -13.20
C LYS A 395 6.31 19.13 -11.82
N VAL A 396 5.52 18.10 -11.61
CA VAL A 396 4.83 17.79 -10.34
C VAL A 396 5.83 17.68 -9.18
N TYR A 397 6.93 16.94 -9.36
CA TYR A 397 7.93 16.73 -8.32
C TYR A 397 9.03 17.79 -8.32
N ASN A 398 8.81 18.93 -9.00
CA ASN A 398 9.78 20.01 -9.19
C ASN A 398 11.16 19.51 -9.69
N PHE A 399 11.15 18.42 -10.45
CA PHE A 399 12.34 17.79 -11.00
C PHE A 399 12.73 18.48 -12.31
N LYS A 400 13.68 19.41 -12.23
CA LYS A 400 14.02 20.31 -13.35
C LYS A 400 14.99 19.69 -14.37
N ASN A 401 15.76 18.69 -13.97
CA ASN A 401 16.84 18.13 -14.80
C ASN A 401 16.35 16.99 -15.69
N ILE A 402 15.36 17.25 -16.56
CA ILE A 402 14.97 16.31 -17.62
C ILE A 402 15.15 16.91 -19.02
N SER A 403 15.60 16.09 -19.96
CA SER A 403 15.71 16.44 -21.38
C SER A 403 15.12 15.35 -22.26
N PHE A 404 14.59 15.74 -23.41
CA PHE A 404 14.10 14.82 -24.43
C PHE A 404 14.92 15.01 -25.70
N THR A 405 15.69 14.00 -26.09
CA THR A 405 16.59 14.06 -27.24
C THR A 405 16.10 13.13 -28.34
N LYS A 406 15.89 13.64 -29.54
CA LYS A 406 15.60 12.80 -30.72
C LYS A 406 16.87 12.22 -31.32
N THR A 407 16.78 11.04 -31.92
CA THR A 407 17.86 10.48 -32.74
C THR A 407 17.34 10.01 -34.09
N GLN A 408 18.00 10.46 -35.16
CA GLN A 408 17.74 9.97 -36.53
C GLN A 408 18.46 8.64 -36.81
N LYS A 409 19.57 8.39 -36.10
CA LYS A 409 20.36 7.17 -36.21
C LYS A 409 19.94 6.18 -35.13
N ASN A 410 20.27 4.89 -35.32
CA ASN A 410 20.05 3.84 -34.33
C ASN A 410 20.52 4.32 -32.93
N PRO A 411 19.63 4.34 -31.91
CA PRO A 411 19.94 4.87 -30.58
C PRO A 411 21.12 4.15 -29.93
N VAL A 412 21.27 2.84 -30.14
CA VAL A 412 22.39 2.05 -29.61
C VAL A 412 23.73 2.57 -30.15
N LEU A 413 23.82 2.79 -31.46
CA LEU A 413 25.04 3.31 -32.10
C LEU A 413 25.37 4.72 -31.64
N LYS A 414 24.36 5.56 -31.38
CA LYS A 414 24.55 6.91 -30.81
C LYS A 414 25.11 6.82 -29.39
N LEU A 415 24.58 5.91 -28.57
CA LEU A 415 24.99 5.76 -27.18
C LEU A 415 26.40 5.17 -27.04
N LEU A 416 26.83 4.25 -27.90
CA LEU A 416 28.19 3.69 -27.86
C LEU A 416 29.30 4.76 -27.95
N LYS A 417 29.02 5.90 -28.61
CA LYS A 417 29.94 7.04 -28.72
C LYS A 417 30.02 7.89 -27.46
N ARG A 418 29.09 7.75 -26.53
CA ARG A 418 29.07 8.49 -25.26
C ARG A 418 29.96 7.83 -24.22
N GLN A 419 30.21 8.56 -23.13
CA GLN A 419 30.99 8.09 -21.98
C GLN A 419 30.31 8.53 -20.70
N ASN A 420 30.51 7.74 -19.65
CA ASN A 420 30.08 8.00 -18.29
C ASN A 420 28.58 8.29 -18.16
N ILE A 421 27.74 7.56 -18.89
CA ILE A 421 26.29 7.58 -18.71
C ILE A 421 25.83 6.32 -17.97
N CYS A 422 24.67 6.40 -17.34
CA CYS A 422 24.00 5.23 -16.77
C CYS A 422 22.67 5.02 -17.50
N LEU A 423 22.32 3.77 -17.73
CA LEU A 423 21.04 3.41 -18.33
C LEU A 423 20.05 3.01 -17.23
N ILE A 424 18.79 3.39 -17.40
CA ILE A 424 17.68 2.85 -16.61
C ILE A 424 16.69 2.26 -17.59
N GLU A 425 16.45 0.95 -17.48
CA GLU A 425 15.57 0.23 -18.39
C GLU A 425 14.60 -0.68 -17.63
N PRO A 426 13.36 -0.81 -18.12
CA PRO A 426 12.43 -1.81 -17.59
C PRO A 426 12.92 -3.22 -17.92
N PHE A 427 12.91 -4.12 -16.94
CA PHE A 427 13.34 -5.51 -17.11
C PHE A 427 12.15 -6.40 -17.44
N ILE A 428 11.74 -6.38 -18.72
CA ILE A 428 10.46 -6.96 -19.20
C ILE A 428 10.61 -8.43 -19.62
N LYS A 429 11.75 -8.78 -20.21
CA LYS A 429 12.00 -10.11 -20.79
C LYS A 429 13.35 -10.66 -20.32
N PRO A 430 13.51 -11.99 -20.24
CA PRO A 430 14.79 -12.61 -19.94
C PRO A 430 15.81 -12.24 -21.05
N PRO A 431 17.07 -11.98 -20.71
CA PRO A 431 18.07 -11.57 -21.70
C PRO A 431 18.31 -12.64 -22.76
N VAL A 432 18.28 -12.24 -24.04
CA VAL A 432 18.66 -13.10 -25.16
C VAL A 432 20.20 -13.22 -25.25
N PRO A 433 20.74 -14.27 -25.89
CA PRO A 433 22.18 -14.31 -26.16
C PRO A 433 22.67 -13.08 -26.94
N LYS A 434 23.89 -12.62 -26.68
CA LYS A 434 24.43 -11.43 -27.37
C LYS A 434 24.50 -11.61 -28.89
N ILE A 435 24.81 -12.82 -29.35
CA ILE A 435 24.88 -13.16 -30.78
C ILE A 435 23.51 -12.98 -31.45
N THR A 436 22.42 -13.39 -30.81
CA THR A 436 21.07 -13.24 -31.40
C THR A 436 20.70 -11.77 -31.56
N GLU A 437 21.16 -10.92 -30.64
CA GLU A 437 20.93 -9.47 -30.67
C GLU A 437 21.76 -8.75 -31.74
N ILE A 438 22.95 -9.27 -32.07
CA ILE A 438 23.76 -8.78 -33.18
C ILE A 438 23.06 -9.08 -34.53
N ILE A 439 22.50 -10.28 -34.67
CA ILE A 439 21.86 -10.73 -35.92
C ILE A 439 20.47 -10.08 -36.08
N HIS A 440 19.70 -10.00 -35.01
CA HIS A 440 18.34 -9.45 -35.00
C HIS A 440 18.21 -8.35 -33.94
N PRO A 441 18.74 -7.15 -34.20
CA PRO A 441 18.76 -6.07 -33.22
C PRO A 441 17.34 -5.60 -32.90
N LYS A 442 16.95 -5.76 -31.64
CA LYS A 442 15.72 -5.24 -31.07
C LYS A 442 16.07 -4.15 -30.08
N ILE A 443 15.46 -3.00 -30.30
CA ILE A 443 15.62 -1.82 -29.44
C ILE A 443 15.30 -2.16 -27.96
N GLU A 444 14.35 -3.07 -27.70
CA GLU A 444 13.99 -3.61 -26.36
C GLU A 444 15.14 -4.31 -25.62
N ASN A 445 16.14 -4.80 -26.35
CA ASN A 445 17.30 -5.52 -25.83
C ASN A 445 18.57 -4.67 -25.93
N ALA A 446 18.44 -3.36 -26.16
CA ALA A 446 19.57 -2.43 -26.32
C ALA A 446 20.57 -2.52 -25.14
N TYR A 447 20.09 -2.74 -23.92
CA TYR A 447 20.94 -2.94 -22.74
C TYR A 447 21.99 -4.05 -22.91
N ILE A 448 21.72 -5.06 -23.74
CA ILE A 448 22.66 -6.17 -24.03
C ILE A 448 23.86 -5.67 -24.84
N MET A 449 23.64 -4.69 -25.72
CA MET A 449 24.67 -4.11 -26.58
C MET A 449 25.43 -2.96 -25.90
N LEU A 450 24.97 -2.53 -24.73
CA LEU A 450 25.45 -1.35 -24.01
C LEU A 450 26.21 -1.71 -22.71
N ASP A 451 26.87 -2.88 -22.69
CA ASP A 451 27.67 -3.42 -21.57
C ASP A 451 28.75 -2.47 -21.02
N LYS A 452 29.15 -1.48 -21.81
CA LYS A 452 30.07 -0.42 -21.40
C LYS A 452 29.51 0.40 -20.25
N PHE A 453 28.21 0.68 -20.27
CA PHE A 453 27.54 1.58 -19.34
C PHE A 453 27.01 0.83 -18.13
N ASN A 454 26.91 1.52 -17.00
CA ASN A 454 26.21 1.00 -15.83
C ASN A 454 24.71 1.01 -16.09
N GLN A 455 23.99 -0.02 -15.66
CA GLN A 455 22.57 -0.18 -16.00
C GLN A 455 21.76 -0.53 -14.76
N PHE A 456 20.65 0.17 -14.54
CA PHE A 456 19.61 -0.25 -13.60
C PHE A 456 18.49 -0.92 -14.39
N LEU A 457 18.28 -2.19 -14.14
CA LEU A 457 17.23 -3.01 -14.73
C LEU A 457 16.10 -3.12 -13.70
N ILE A 458 14.97 -2.46 -13.95
CA ILE A 458 13.86 -2.37 -13.00
C ILE A 458 12.74 -3.31 -13.41
N PRO A 459 12.43 -4.35 -12.63
CA PRO A 459 11.38 -5.30 -12.97
C PRO A 459 10.01 -4.63 -12.96
N ILE A 460 9.18 -5.02 -13.91
CA ILE A 460 7.78 -4.63 -13.96
C ILE A 460 6.97 -5.65 -13.18
N LYS A 461 6.20 -5.17 -12.20
CA LYS A 461 5.20 -5.97 -11.51
C LYS A 461 3.89 -6.02 -12.29
#